data_AF-A0A7Z9M003-F1
#
_entry.id   AF-A0A7Z9M003-F1
#
_cell.length_a   1.000
_cell.length_b   1.000
_cell.length_c   1.000
_cell.angle_alpha   90.00
_cell.angle_beta   90.00
_cell.angle_gamma   90.00
#
_symmetry.space_group_name_H-M   'P 1'
#
loop_
_entity.id
_entity.type
_entity.pdbx_description
1 polymer ?
#
loop_
_entity_poly.entity_id
_entity_poly.type
_entity_poly.pdbx_seq_one_letter_code
_entity_poly.pdbx_strand_id
1 'polypeptide(L)'
;MEKCTIARRRYIKPRENARNLPKINDRIRANQVRLIDQDENMLGVVDKTEGIRLAQEAGLDLVEVSPNSDPPVCRILDFGKYRYEQSKKERANRAKTKTVETKEVRLGRSMKIDPHDVQIRVNQARKFLLEGHKVLIVQNFRGREMMHKERGSIRMKEIIDQLSDVSKVETPPKFAGRRQTMVLGPDKLKIKSYLDSQLAAEKAQQVEIDSQKEDLDS
;
A
#
# COMPACT_ATOMS: atom_id res chain seq x y z
N MET A 1 3.45 -42.32 -29.92
CA MET A 1 2.42 -41.31 -30.24
C MET A 1 1.71 -41.04 -28.93
N GLU A 2 1.68 -39.85 -28.34
CA GLU A 2 1.50 -38.51 -28.88
C GLU A 2 2.32 -37.49 -28.08
N LYS A 3 2.96 -36.53 -28.76
CA LYS A 3 3.57 -35.36 -28.11
C LYS A 3 2.45 -34.35 -27.85
N CYS A 4 2.05 -34.19 -26.60
CA CYS A 4 1.15 -33.11 -26.18
C CYS A 4 1.84 -31.76 -26.46
N THR A 5 1.51 -31.13 -27.59
CA THR A 5 2.01 -29.80 -27.96
C THR A 5 1.23 -28.77 -27.15
N ILE A 6 1.78 -28.40 -25.99
CA ILE A 6 1.27 -27.28 -25.19
C ILE A 6 1.41 -26.02 -26.05
N ALA A 7 0.30 -25.57 -26.64
CA ALA A 7 0.23 -24.32 -27.37
C ALA A 7 0.62 -23.18 -26.42
N ARG A 8 1.83 -22.64 -26.57
CA ARG A 8 2.26 -21.42 -25.88
C ARG A 8 1.29 -20.32 -26.29
N ARG A 9 0.29 -20.02 -25.45
CA ARG A 9 -0.55 -18.82 -25.59
C ARG A 9 0.40 -17.65 -25.82
N ARG A 10 0.30 -17.01 -26.99
CA ARG A 10 1.08 -15.80 -27.27
C ARG A 10 0.78 -14.82 -26.13
N TYR A 11 1.82 -14.37 -25.42
CA TYR A 11 1.68 -13.31 -24.45
C TYR A 11 1.28 -12.04 -25.21
N ILE A 12 -0.02 -11.76 -25.25
CA ILE A 12 -0.55 -10.51 -25.76
C ILE A 12 -0.24 -9.48 -24.68
N LYS A 13 0.75 -8.62 -24.93
CA LYS A 13 1.00 -7.46 -24.06
C LYS A 13 -0.33 -6.71 -23.90
N PRO A 14 -0.76 -6.41 -22.66
CA PRO A 14 -1.92 -5.55 -22.45
C PRO A 14 -1.72 -4.29 -23.28
N ARG A 15 -2.68 -3.94 -24.13
CA ARG A 15 -2.65 -2.65 -24.83
C ARG A 15 -2.59 -1.59 -23.72
N GLU A 16 -1.49 -0.84 -23.65
CA GLU A 16 -1.44 0.31 -22.76
C GLU A 16 -2.64 1.19 -23.08
N ASN A 17 -3.48 1.47 -22.09
CA ASN A 17 -4.67 2.27 -22.28
C ASN A 17 -4.24 3.63 -22.86
N ALA A 18 -4.47 3.85 -24.15
CA ALA A 18 -4.14 5.10 -24.84
C ALA A 18 -4.78 6.34 -24.19
N ARG A 19 -5.79 6.14 -23.33
CA ARG A 19 -6.46 7.16 -22.52
C ARG A 19 -5.57 7.82 -21.46
N ASN A 20 -4.51 7.14 -20.99
CA ASN A 20 -3.65 7.64 -19.92
C ASN A 20 -2.38 8.32 -20.44
N LEU A 21 -2.22 8.45 -21.76
CA LEU A 21 -1.08 9.17 -22.33
C LEU A 21 -1.38 10.67 -22.39
N PRO A 22 -0.40 11.52 -22.03
CA PRO A 22 -0.43 12.95 -22.34
C PRO A 22 -0.71 13.17 -23.82
N LYS A 23 -1.58 14.14 -24.15
CA LYS A 23 -1.82 14.51 -25.55
C LYS A 23 -0.64 15.34 -26.05
N ILE A 24 -0.33 15.21 -27.33
CA ILE A 24 0.79 15.90 -27.98
C ILE A 24 0.33 16.55 -29.27
N ASN A 25 0.92 17.69 -29.61
CA ASN A 25 0.74 18.40 -30.89
C ASN A 25 -0.75 18.48 -31.28
N ASP A 26 -1.13 17.91 -32.43
CA ASP A 26 -2.50 17.93 -32.97
C ASP A 26 -3.53 17.20 -32.11
N ARG A 27 -3.09 16.31 -31.20
CA ARG A 27 -4.00 15.62 -30.28
C ARG A 27 -4.54 16.55 -29.19
N ILE A 28 -3.94 17.73 -29.01
CA ILE A 28 -4.42 18.76 -28.10
C ILE A 28 -5.70 19.38 -28.67
N ARG A 29 -6.78 19.31 -27.89
CA ARG A 29 -8.12 19.74 -28.33
C ARG A 29 -8.43 21.20 -28.03
N ALA A 30 -7.76 21.80 -27.05
CA ALA A 30 -7.98 23.20 -26.71
C ALA A 30 -7.40 24.12 -27.78
N ASN A 31 -8.07 25.24 -28.02
CA ASN A 31 -7.60 26.25 -28.97
C ASN A 31 -6.55 27.17 -28.33
N GLN A 32 -6.74 27.53 -27.07
CA GLN A 32 -5.77 28.30 -26.29
C GLN A 32 -5.08 27.39 -25.28
N VAL A 33 -3.78 27.59 -25.10
CA VAL A 33 -2.94 26.82 -24.18
C VAL A 33 -2.04 27.77 -23.39
N ARG A 34 -1.76 27.44 -22.14
CA ARG A 34 -0.71 28.11 -21.37
C ARG A 34 0.62 27.44 -21.71
N LEU A 35 1.51 28.15 -22.38
CA LEU A 35 2.76 27.62 -22.91
C LEU A 35 3.95 27.85 -21.97
N ILE A 36 4.73 26.80 -21.80
CA ILE A 36 6.05 26.81 -21.17
C ILE A 36 7.06 26.33 -22.22
N ASP A 37 8.12 27.09 -22.39
CA ASP A 37 9.17 26.85 -23.37
C ASP A 37 10.15 25.74 -22.95
N GLN A 38 11.08 25.33 -23.83
CA GLN A 38 12.09 24.32 -23.50
C GLN A 38 13.03 24.73 -22.34
N ASP A 39 13.27 26.04 -22.20
CA ASP A 39 14.10 26.63 -21.14
C ASP A 39 13.31 26.87 -19.84
N GLU A 40 12.11 26.29 -19.72
CA GLU A 40 11.17 26.47 -18.60
C GLU A 40 10.63 27.90 -18.43
N ASN A 41 10.82 28.76 -19.43
CA ASN A 41 10.24 30.10 -19.46
C ASN A 41 8.73 30.07 -19.71
N MET A 42 7.97 30.88 -18.96
CA MET A 42 6.51 30.97 -19.10
C MET A 42 6.15 32.03 -20.15
N LEU A 43 5.69 31.60 -21.32
CA LEU A 43 5.28 32.49 -22.43
C LEU A 43 3.84 33.01 -22.27
N GLY A 44 3.09 32.48 -21.30
CA GLY A 44 1.71 32.89 -21.02
C GLY A 44 0.68 32.10 -21.82
N VAL A 45 -0.45 32.73 -22.14
CA VAL A 45 -1.53 32.10 -22.92
C VAL A 45 -1.33 32.41 -24.40
N VAL A 46 -1.21 31.36 -25.20
CA VAL A 46 -1.01 31.44 -26.65
C VAL A 46 -2.01 30.53 -27.36
N ASP A 47 -2.18 30.73 -28.67
CA ASP A 47 -2.93 29.79 -29.50
C ASP A 47 -2.15 28.47 -29.63
N LYS A 48 -2.88 27.35 -29.73
CA LYS A 48 -2.31 26.02 -29.96
C LYS A 48 -1.44 25.99 -31.21
N THR A 49 -1.87 26.64 -32.30
CA THR A 49 -1.09 26.67 -33.55
C THR A 49 0.26 27.32 -33.36
N GLU A 50 0.31 28.43 -32.61
CA GLU A 50 1.56 29.11 -32.28
C GLU A 50 2.45 28.25 -31.38
N GLY A 51 1.87 27.58 -30.38
CA GLY A 51 2.62 26.64 -29.54
C GLY A 51 3.21 25.45 -30.30
N ILE A 52 2.49 24.93 -31.32
CA ILE A 52 3.00 23.87 -32.20
C ILE A 52 4.13 24.39 -33.07
N ARG A 53 4.01 25.62 -33.60
CA ARG A 53 5.05 26.27 -34.41
C ARG A 53 6.35 26.41 -33.62
N LEU A 54 6.28 26.93 -32.40
CA LEU A 54 7.45 27.09 -31.52
C LEU A 54 8.09 25.73 -31.18
N ALA A 55 7.28 24.71 -30.91
CA ALA A 55 7.79 23.36 -30.66
C ALA A 55 8.54 22.79 -31.89
N GLN A 56 8.02 23.01 -33.11
CA GLN A 56 8.66 22.59 -34.35
C GLN A 56 9.96 23.34 -34.62
N GLU A 57 10.03 24.65 -34.33
CA GLU A 57 11.27 25.45 -34.44
C GLU A 57 12.37 24.93 -33.52
N ALA A 58 12.00 24.48 -32.32
CA ALA A 58 12.92 23.85 -31.37
C ALA A 58 13.24 22.38 -31.70
N GLY A 59 12.56 21.77 -32.68
CA GLY A 59 12.68 20.34 -32.98
C GLY A 59 12.14 19.41 -31.89
N LEU A 60 11.20 19.91 -31.07
CA LEU A 60 10.59 19.22 -29.93
C LEU A 60 9.08 19.06 -30.13
N ASP A 61 8.40 18.44 -29.15
CA ASP A 61 6.94 18.27 -29.17
C ASP A 61 6.25 19.22 -28.19
N LEU A 62 5.05 19.66 -28.55
CA LEU A 62 4.14 20.34 -27.63
C LEU A 62 3.36 19.28 -26.84
N VAL A 63 3.64 19.14 -25.54
CA VAL A 63 3.04 18.12 -24.68
C VAL A 63 2.10 18.75 -23.65
N GLU A 64 0.86 18.26 -23.60
CA GLU A 64 -0.14 18.64 -22.60
C GLU A 64 0.17 17.98 -21.24
N VAL A 65 0.64 18.76 -20.27
CA VAL A 65 1.04 18.27 -18.94
C VAL A 65 -0.09 18.36 -17.93
N SER A 66 -0.87 19.44 -17.97
CA SER A 66 -2.04 19.63 -17.09
C SER A 66 -3.29 19.90 -17.92
N PRO A 67 -4.12 18.88 -18.20
CA PRO A 67 -5.37 19.03 -18.93
C PRO A 67 -6.52 19.62 -18.09
N ASN A 68 -6.38 19.65 -16.75
CA ASN A 68 -7.44 20.09 -15.83
C ASN A 68 -7.47 21.61 -15.61
N SER A 69 -6.54 22.35 -16.22
CA SER A 69 -6.45 23.80 -16.10
C SER A 69 -7.15 24.48 -17.27
N ASP A 70 -7.74 25.65 -17.05
CA ASP A 70 -8.34 26.49 -18.09
C ASP A 70 -7.59 27.83 -18.17
N PRO A 71 -6.78 28.10 -19.21
CA PRO A 71 -6.39 27.20 -20.31
C PRO A 71 -5.45 26.04 -19.89
N PRO A 72 -5.43 24.90 -20.61
CA PRO A 72 -4.57 23.76 -20.29
C PRO A 72 -3.09 24.11 -20.42
N VAL A 73 -2.26 23.50 -19.57
CA VAL A 73 -0.81 23.79 -19.54
C VAL A 73 -0.06 22.85 -20.45
N CYS A 74 0.62 23.43 -21.44
CA CYS A 74 1.45 22.73 -22.41
C CYS A 74 2.91 23.11 -22.22
N ARG A 75 3.81 22.13 -22.37
CA ARG A 75 5.25 22.30 -22.30
C ARG A 75 5.89 21.85 -23.61
N ILE A 76 6.89 22.60 -24.10
CA ILE A 76 7.74 22.18 -25.21
C ILE A 76 8.83 21.25 -24.67
N LEU A 77 8.81 19.98 -25.05
CA LEU A 77 9.76 18.97 -24.58
C LEU A 77 9.81 17.73 -25.48
N ASP A 78 10.83 16.89 -25.31
CA ASP A 78 10.90 15.58 -25.98
C ASP A 78 9.92 14.59 -25.32
N PHE A 79 8.93 14.14 -26.09
CA PHE A 79 7.90 13.24 -25.59
C PHE A 79 8.46 11.88 -25.13
N GLY A 80 9.43 11.33 -25.85
CA GLY A 80 10.05 10.04 -25.52
C GLY A 80 10.80 10.07 -24.20
N LYS A 81 11.63 11.10 -24.00
CA LYS A 81 12.37 11.34 -22.75
C LYS A 81 11.41 11.57 -21.58
N TYR A 82 10.39 12.40 -21.77
CA TYR A 82 9.39 12.66 -20.74
C TYR A 82 8.63 11.38 -20.34
N ARG A 83 8.20 10.55 -21.28
CA ARG A 83 7.54 9.27 -20.99
C ARG A 83 8.43 8.32 -20.22
N TYR A 84 9.73 8.26 -20.55
CA TYR A 84 10.71 7.45 -19.82
C TYR A 84 10.86 7.94 -18.37
N GLU A 85 11.02 9.24 -18.16
CA GLU A 85 11.15 9.84 -16.83
C GLU A 85 9.89 9.65 -15.97
N GLN A 86 8.70 9.85 -16.55
CA GLN A 86 7.44 9.58 -15.86
C GLN A 86 7.33 8.10 -15.48
N SER A 87 7.64 7.17 -16.39
CA SER A 87 7.62 5.74 -16.10
C SER A 87 8.63 5.35 -15.01
N LYS A 88 9.84 5.93 -15.03
CA LYS A 88 10.87 5.73 -14.01
C LYS A 88 10.40 6.25 -12.65
N LYS A 89 9.82 7.45 -12.60
CA LYS A 89 9.24 8.05 -11.39
C LYS A 89 8.08 7.22 -10.85
N GLU A 90 7.16 6.79 -11.71
CA GLU A 90 6.06 5.91 -11.32
C GLU A 90 6.56 4.58 -10.75
N ARG A 91 7.54 3.93 -11.39
CA ARG A 91 8.14 2.69 -10.88
C ARG A 91 8.82 2.92 -9.53
N ALA A 92 9.57 4.00 -9.37
CA ALA A 92 10.20 4.35 -8.11
C ALA A 92 9.14 4.60 -7.01
N ASN A 93 8.04 5.29 -7.32
CA ASN A 93 6.95 5.52 -6.38
C ASN A 93 6.22 4.23 -6.01
N ARG A 94 5.98 3.33 -6.97
CA ARG A 94 5.38 2.01 -6.72
C ARG A 94 6.30 1.14 -5.87
N ALA A 95 7.61 1.17 -6.10
CA ALA A 95 8.58 0.42 -5.30
C ALA A 95 8.68 0.96 -3.86
N LYS A 96 8.60 2.29 -3.67
CA LYS A 96 8.59 2.92 -2.34
C LYS A 96 7.30 2.64 -1.56
N THR A 97 6.17 2.54 -2.26
CA THR A 97 4.88 2.27 -1.63
C THR A 97 4.81 0.79 -1.28
N LYS A 98 5.08 0.43 0.00
CA LYS A 98 4.77 -0.92 0.49
C LYS A 98 3.27 -1.16 0.39
N THR A 99 2.86 -2.18 -0.36
CA THR A 99 1.48 -2.64 -0.42
C THR A 99 1.08 -3.18 0.94
N VAL A 100 0.22 -2.45 1.65
CA VAL A 100 -0.32 -2.89 2.94
C VAL A 100 -1.39 -3.95 2.68
N GLU A 101 -0.98 -5.21 2.74
CA GLU A 101 -1.93 -6.33 2.67
C GLU A 101 -2.76 -6.43 3.95
N THR A 102 -4.01 -6.88 3.80
CA THR A 102 -4.87 -7.22 4.94
C THR A 102 -4.76 -8.72 5.19
N LYS A 103 -4.24 -9.11 6.36
CA LYS A 103 -4.13 -10.50 6.79
C LYS A 103 -5.34 -10.88 7.63
N GLU A 104 -5.90 -12.06 7.41
CA GLU A 104 -7.04 -12.57 8.17
C GLU A 104 -6.56 -13.51 9.29
N VAL A 105 -6.99 -13.26 10.52
CA VAL A 105 -6.73 -14.12 11.68
C VAL A 105 -8.07 -14.63 12.21
N ARG A 106 -8.25 -15.96 12.13
CA ARG A 106 -9.45 -16.63 12.66
C ARG A 106 -9.18 -17.12 14.07
N LEU A 107 -9.99 -16.68 15.03
CA LEU A 107 -9.85 -17.08 16.44
C LEU A 107 -10.22 -18.55 16.68
N GLY A 108 -11.08 -19.12 15.83
CA GLY A 108 -11.43 -20.54 15.88
C GLY A 108 -12.79 -20.86 15.25
N ARG A 109 -13.13 -22.15 15.24
CA ARG A 109 -14.38 -22.66 14.63
C ARG A 109 -15.60 -22.59 15.57
N SER A 110 -15.37 -22.60 16.88
CA SER A 110 -16.41 -22.55 17.92
C SER A 110 -16.13 -21.38 18.86
N MET A 111 -17.14 -20.98 19.62
CA MET A 111 -16.98 -20.00 20.70
C MET A 111 -16.15 -20.55 21.88
N LYS A 112 -16.11 -21.87 22.05
CA LYS A 112 -15.32 -22.60 23.06
C LYS A 112 -13.91 -22.84 22.53
N ILE A 113 -13.06 -21.81 22.61
CA ILE A 113 -11.64 -21.89 22.27
C ILE A 113 -10.86 -21.86 23.57
N ASP A 114 -9.80 -22.65 23.63
CA ASP A 114 -8.88 -22.66 24.76
C ASP A 114 -8.13 -21.31 24.87
N PRO A 115 -7.92 -20.76 26.07
CA PRO A 115 -7.17 -19.51 26.24
C PRO A 115 -5.79 -19.52 25.56
N HIS A 116 -5.11 -20.66 25.51
CA HIS A 116 -3.81 -20.81 24.86
C HIS A 116 -3.90 -20.63 23.34
N ASP A 117 -4.92 -21.20 22.67
CA ASP A 117 -5.12 -21.03 21.23
C ASP A 117 -5.45 -19.56 20.90
N VAL A 118 -6.24 -18.88 21.74
CA VAL A 118 -6.46 -17.43 21.59
C VAL A 118 -5.15 -16.67 21.66
N GLN A 119 -4.28 -16.96 22.62
CA GLN A 119 -2.98 -16.30 22.74
C GLN A 119 -2.09 -16.51 21.50
N ILE A 120 -2.06 -17.72 20.94
CA ILE A 120 -1.33 -18.01 19.70
C ILE A 120 -1.83 -17.11 18.56
N ARG A 121 -3.16 -16.94 18.44
CA ARG A 121 -3.77 -16.07 17.41
C ARG A 121 -3.49 -14.59 17.65
N VAL A 122 -3.47 -14.15 18.91
CA VAL A 122 -3.08 -12.79 19.28
C VAL A 122 -1.63 -12.53 18.91
N ASN A 123 -0.72 -13.46 19.22
CA ASN A 123 0.69 -13.36 18.86
C ASN A 123 0.88 -13.34 17.34
N GLN A 124 0.11 -14.14 16.60
CA GLN A 124 0.09 -14.10 15.14
C GLN A 124 -0.39 -12.73 14.61
N ALA A 125 -1.46 -12.18 15.18
CA ALA A 125 -1.95 -10.84 14.84
C ALA A 125 -0.91 -9.75 15.15
N ARG A 126 -0.26 -9.83 16.32
CA ARG A 126 0.83 -8.93 16.74
C ARG A 126 1.97 -8.94 15.73
N LYS A 127 2.42 -10.11 15.26
CA LYS A 127 3.45 -10.24 14.24
C LYS A 127 3.07 -9.51 12.94
N PHE A 128 1.85 -9.71 12.46
CA PHE A 128 1.36 -9.02 11.25
C PHE A 128 1.29 -7.51 11.42
N LEU A 129 0.91 -7.02 12.60
CA LEU A 129 0.87 -5.59 12.90
C LEU A 129 2.28 -4.99 12.93
N LEU A 130 3.27 -5.68 13.53
CA LEU A 130 4.68 -5.26 13.53
C LEU A 130 5.28 -5.23 12.11
N GLU A 131 4.88 -6.16 11.24
CA GLU A 131 5.26 -6.14 9.82
C GLU A 131 4.60 -4.99 9.03
N GLY A 132 3.59 -4.32 9.61
CA GLY A 132 2.88 -3.19 9.01
C GLY A 132 1.66 -3.59 8.20
N HIS A 133 1.12 -4.80 8.40
CA HIS A 133 -0.11 -5.26 7.76
C HIS A 133 -1.35 -4.90 8.57
N LYS A 134 -2.49 -4.70 7.87
CA LYS A 134 -3.80 -4.62 8.53
C LYS A 134 -4.24 -6.03 8.92
N VAL A 135 -4.88 -6.19 10.07
CA VAL A 135 -5.35 -7.49 10.53
C VAL A 135 -6.87 -7.49 10.63
N LEU A 136 -7.51 -8.41 9.91
CA LEU A 136 -8.92 -8.72 10.03
C LEU A 136 -9.07 -9.90 11.00
N ILE A 137 -9.58 -9.64 12.19
CA ILE A 137 -9.85 -10.68 13.18
C ILE A 137 -11.28 -11.16 12.99
N VAL A 138 -11.45 -12.48 12.88
CA VAL A 138 -12.74 -13.12 12.61
C VAL A 138 -13.03 -14.18 13.67
N GLN A 139 -14.16 -14.03 14.36
CA GLN A 139 -14.78 -15.06 15.19
C GLN A 139 -16.01 -15.59 14.49
N ASN A 140 -16.06 -16.90 14.27
CA ASN A 140 -17.24 -17.56 13.73
C ASN A 140 -18.10 -18.10 14.88
N PHE A 141 -19.42 -18.01 14.73
CA PHE A 141 -20.40 -18.60 15.64
C PHE A 141 -21.16 -19.74 14.95
N ARG A 142 -21.30 -20.88 15.61
CA ARG A 142 -22.09 -22.00 15.09
C ARG A 142 -23.51 -21.97 15.68
N GLY A 143 -24.50 -21.63 14.86
CA GLY A 143 -25.95 -21.81 15.15
C GLY A 143 -26.37 -21.46 16.58
N ARG A 144 -26.44 -22.48 17.46
CA ARG A 144 -26.79 -22.37 18.89
C ARG A 144 -25.88 -21.42 19.69
N GLU A 145 -24.66 -21.18 19.23
CA GLU A 145 -23.69 -20.28 19.85
C GLU A 145 -24.00 -18.79 19.63
N MET A 146 -24.95 -18.45 18.74
CA MET A 146 -25.41 -17.06 18.57
C MET A 146 -26.08 -16.47 19.82
N MET A 147 -26.49 -17.30 20.78
CA MET A 147 -27.01 -16.81 22.07
C MET A 147 -25.88 -16.25 22.96
N HIS A 148 -24.62 -16.63 22.72
CA HIS A 148 -23.47 -16.19 23.50
C HIS A 148 -22.69 -15.06 22.81
N LYS A 149 -23.39 -14.13 22.13
CA LYS A 149 -22.79 -12.95 21.48
C LYS A 149 -22.03 -12.05 22.46
N GLU A 150 -22.49 -11.96 23.70
CA GLU A 150 -21.85 -11.14 24.74
C GLU A 150 -20.44 -11.63 25.06
N ARG A 151 -20.28 -12.95 25.26
CA ARG A 151 -18.97 -13.55 25.49
C ARG A 151 -18.01 -13.32 24.30
N GLY A 152 -18.53 -13.35 23.07
CA GLY A 152 -17.76 -13.04 21.87
C GLY A 152 -17.27 -11.60 21.87
N SER A 153 -18.13 -10.68 22.29
CA SER A 153 -17.81 -9.25 22.37
C SER A 153 -16.82 -8.93 23.48
N ILE A 154 -16.90 -9.60 24.63
CA ILE A 154 -15.92 -9.47 25.72
C ILE A 154 -14.53 -9.89 25.23
N ARG A 155 -14.43 -11.07 24.60
CA ARG A 155 -13.16 -11.57 24.05
C ARG A 155 -12.56 -10.62 23.01
N MET A 156 -13.39 -10.04 22.14
CA MET A 156 -12.90 -9.07 21.15
C MET A 156 -12.33 -7.82 21.83
N LYS A 157 -12.90 -7.37 22.95
CA LYS A 157 -12.35 -6.27 23.73
C LYS A 157 -11.02 -6.64 24.38
N GLU A 158 -10.92 -7.82 25.00
CA GLU A 158 -9.66 -8.31 25.57
C GLU A 158 -8.53 -8.35 24.55
N ILE A 159 -8.82 -8.79 23.31
CA ILE A 159 -7.84 -8.81 22.22
C ILE A 159 -7.42 -7.39 21.79
N ILE A 160 -8.36 -6.44 21.78
CA ILE A 160 -8.06 -5.03 21.49
C ILE A 160 -7.12 -4.48 22.57
N ASP A 161 -7.39 -4.74 23.85
CA ASP A 161 -6.58 -4.26 24.96
C ASP A 161 -5.16 -4.85 24.90
N GLN A 162 -5.03 -6.15 24.62
CA GLN A 162 -3.74 -6.82 24.47
C GLN A 162 -2.92 -6.35 23.27
N LEU A 163 -3.55 -5.77 22.23
CA LEU A 163 -2.87 -5.28 21.02
C LEU A 163 -2.84 -3.74 20.95
N SER A 164 -3.30 -3.06 21.98
CA SER A 164 -3.41 -1.59 22.04
C SER A 164 -2.05 -0.88 22.00
N ASP A 165 -0.99 -1.60 22.33
CA ASP A 165 0.42 -1.19 22.35
C ASP A 165 1.06 -1.15 20.96
N VAL A 166 0.50 -1.84 19.96
CA VAL A 166 1.02 -1.87 18.58
C VAL A 166 -0.01 -1.47 17.52
N SER A 167 -1.29 -1.40 17.90
CA SER A 167 -2.39 -1.22 16.95
C SER A 167 -3.31 -0.04 17.26
N LYS A 168 -4.05 0.34 16.23
CA LYS A 168 -5.17 1.28 16.24
C LYS A 168 -6.41 0.57 15.70
N VAL A 169 -7.55 0.72 16.38
CA VAL A 169 -8.82 0.13 15.91
C VAL A 169 -9.36 0.95 14.74
N GLU A 170 -9.45 0.34 13.56
CA GLU A 170 -10.01 0.96 12.35
C GLU A 170 -11.50 0.69 12.24
N THR A 171 -11.91 -0.56 12.50
CA THR A 171 -13.32 -0.96 12.53
C THR A 171 -13.59 -1.71 13.83
N PRO A 172 -14.51 -1.21 14.67
CA PRO A 172 -14.84 -1.87 15.93
C PRO A 172 -15.50 -3.24 15.66
N PRO A 173 -15.57 -4.11 16.68
CA PRO A 173 -16.18 -5.42 16.55
C PRO A 173 -17.63 -5.32 16.08
N LYS A 174 -17.89 -5.79 14.85
CA LYS A 174 -19.22 -5.80 14.23
C LYS A 174 -19.63 -7.20 13.84
N PHE A 175 -20.93 -7.49 13.95
CA PHE A 175 -21.50 -8.74 13.46
C PHE A 175 -21.78 -8.65 11.96
N ALA A 176 -21.22 -9.56 11.19
CA ALA A 176 -21.50 -9.77 9.78
C ALA A 176 -22.19 -11.12 9.60
N GLY A 177 -23.49 -11.18 9.92
CA GLY A 177 -24.28 -12.40 9.94
C GLY A 177 -23.87 -13.34 11.06
N ARG A 178 -23.25 -14.48 10.72
CA ARG A 178 -22.80 -15.52 11.67
C ARG A 178 -21.36 -15.40 12.13
N ARG A 179 -20.68 -14.32 11.75
CA ARG A 179 -19.31 -14.00 12.18
C ARG A 179 -19.28 -12.63 12.85
N GLN A 180 -18.41 -12.45 13.82
CA GLN A 180 -18.03 -11.16 14.36
C GLN A 180 -16.63 -10.83 13.86
N THR A 181 -16.47 -9.64 13.31
CA THR A 181 -15.25 -9.20 12.64
C THR A 181 -14.81 -7.87 13.18
N MET A 182 -13.50 -7.66 13.31
CA MET A 182 -12.89 -6.36 13.57
C MET A 182 -11.66 -6.16 12.72
N VAL A 183 -11.31 -4.90 12.44
CA VAL A 183 -10.11 -4.55 11.67
C VAL A 183 -9.20 -3.70 12.55
N LEU A 184 -7.97 -4.18 12.72
CA LEU A 184 -6.89 -3.48 13.41
C LEU A 184 -5.89 -2.97 12.37
N GLY A 185 -5.53 -1.70 12.48
CA GLY A 185 -4.46 -1.07 11.72
C GLY A 185 -3.16 -1.00 12.56
N PRO A 186 -1.99 -1.10 11.93
CA PRO A 186 -0.72 -0.90 12.62
C PRO A 186 -0.52 0.58 12.96
N ASP A 187 -0.14 0.88 14.20
CA ASP A 187 0.22 2.24 14.62
C ASP A 187 1.73 2.41 14.60
N LYS A 188 2.23 3.16 13.62
CA LYS A 188 3.68 3.34 13.41
C LYS A 188 4.39 3.92 14.62
N LEU A 189 3.75 4.82 15.36
CA LEU A 189 4.37 5.47 16.53
C LEU A 189 4.54 4.45 17.66
N LYS A 190 3.46 3.71 17.95
CA LYS A 190 3.47 2.73 19.03
C LYS A 190 4.33 1.50 18.72
N ILE A 191 4.34 1.06 17.46
CA ILE A 191 5.24 -0.01 16.99
C ILE A 191 6.69 0.39 17.19
N LYS A 192 7.06 1.64 16.88
CA LYS A 192 8.43 2.13 17.10
C LYS A 192 8.81 2.05 18.58
N SER A 193 7.97 2.59 19.48
CA SER A 193 8.24 2.51 20.93
C SER A 193 8.34 1.08 21.45
N TYR A 194 7.51 0.17 20.92
CA TYR A 194 7.56 -1.25 21.27
C TYR A 194 8.89 -1.89 20.82
N LEU A 195 9.31 -1.66 19.58
CA LEU A 195 10.58 -2.18 19.05
C LEU A 195 11.80 -1.63 19.81
N ASP A 196 11.79 -0.33 20.11
CA ASP A 196 12.85 0.32 20.89
C ASP A 196 12.98 -0.32 22.29
N SER A 197 11.84 -0.65 22.92
CA SER A 197 11.80 -1.33 24.22
C SER A 197 12.34 -2.76 24.14
N GLN A 198 12.00 -3.50 23.07
CA GLN A 198 12.48 -4.87 22.86
C GLN A 198 14.00 -4.91 22.60
N LEU A 199 14.53 -3.98 21.80
CA LEU A 199 15.96 -3.85 21.53
C LEU A 199 16.75 -3.51 22.81
N ALA A 200 16.17 -2.70 23.71
CA ALA A 200 16.78 -2.42 25.00
C ALA A 200 16.82 -3.65 25.91
N ALA A 201 15.75 -4.45 25.93
CA ALA A 201 15.68 -5.70 26.70
C ALA A 201 16.66 -6.77 26.17
N GLU A 202 16.76 -6.94 24.85
CA GLU A 202 17.69 -7.89 24.23
C GLU A 202 19.15 -7.54 24.51
N LYS A 203 19.50 -6.25 24.49
CA LYS A 203 20.84 -5.77 24.88
C LYS A 203 21.15 -6.05 26.35
N ALA A 204 20.19 -5.89 27.25
CA ALA A 204 20.40 -6.18 28.67
C ALA A 204 20.64 -7.68 28.91
N GLN A 205 19.89 -8.55 28.23
CA GLN A 205 20.09 -10.00 28.29
C GLN A 205 21.43 -10.44 27.71
N GLN A 206 21.89 -9.80 26.62
CA GLN A 206 23.19 -10.10 26.02
C GLN A 206 24.34 -9.75 26.97
N VAL A 207 24.24 -8.62 27.68
CA VAL A 207 25.24 -8.22 28.70
C VAL A 207 25.28 -9.22 29.86
N GLU A 208 24.13 -9.73 30.31
CA GLU A 208 24.07 -10.78 31.34
C GLU A 208 24.68 -12.10 30.85
N ILE A 209 24.40 -12.52 29.62
CA ILE A 209 24.95 -13.75 29.02
C ILE A 209 26.46 -13.65 28.80
N ASP A 210 26.97 -12.48 28.38
CA ASP A 210 28.40 -12.27 28.15
C ASP A 210 29.18 -12.23 29.47
N SER A 211 28.62 -11.65 30.54
CA SER A 211 29.21 -11.70 31.88
C SER A 211 29.32 -13.14 32.43
N GLN A 212 28.31 -13.98 32.21
CA GLN A 212 28.33 -15.38 32.64
C GLN A 212 29.31 -16.26 31.86
N LYS A 213 29.71 -15.86 30.64
CA LYS A 213 30.70 -16.59 29.84
C LYS A 213 32.14 -16.27 30.23
N GLU A 214 32.42 -15.05 30.67
CA GLU A 214 33.75 -14.66 31.18
C GLU A 214 34.10 -15.38 32.50
N ASP A 215 33.10 -15.66 33.34
CA ASP A 215 33.27 -16.41 34.61
C ASP A 215 33.52 -17.92 34.42
N LEU A 216 33.27 -18.48 33.23
CA LEU A 216 33.41 -19.92 32.94
C LEU A 216 34.70 -20.29 32.20
N ASP A 217 35.43 -19.31 31.66
CA ASP A 217 36.68 -19.48 30.91
C ASP A 217 37.94 -19.07 31.72
N SER A 218 37.75 -18.76 33.02
CA SER A 218 38.80 -18.51 34.03
C SER A 218 38.90 -19.68 35.02
#